data_AF-A0A966Q6F9-F1
#
_entry.id   AF-A0A966Q6F9-F1
#
_cell.length_a   1.000
_cell.length_b   1.000
_cell.length_c   1.000
_cell.angle_alpha   90.00
_cell.angle_beta   90.00
_cell.angle_gamma   90.00
#
_symmetry.space_group_name_H-M   'P 1'
#
loop_
_entity.id
_entity.type
_entity.pdbx_description
1 polymer ?
#
loop_
_entity_poly.entity_id
_entity_poly.type
_entity_poly.pdbx_seq_one_letter_code
_entity_poly.pdbx_strand_id
1 'polypeptide(L)'
;MLIISSGNIVHNLQLFNFNSAHPYEWAERFNDKVKEYVISGNHKALIHYKPIGQDAALSVPIPEHYLPLLYALALKEPEDKISLFNDMVISSISMTSVIIGQ
;
A
#
# COMPACT_ATOMS: atom_id res chain seq x y z
N MET A 1 4.36 0.09 23.29
CA MET A 1 3.88 -1.17 22.65
C MET A 1 4.34 -1.13 21.21
N LEU A 2 4.88 -2.24 20.68
CA LEU A 2 5.24 -2.34 19.26
C LEU A 2 4.23 -3.25 18.58
N ILE A 3 3.63 -2.77 17.49
CA ILE A 3 2.73 -3.54 16.63
C ILE A 3 3.37 -3.64 15.25
N ILE A 4 3.43 -4.85 14.71
CA ILE A 4 3.96 -5.13 13.38
C ILE A 4 2.83 -5.75 12.57
N SER A 5 2.56 -5.19 11.41
CA SER A 5 1.65 -5.74 10.41
C SER A 5 2.44 -5.99 9.12
N SER A 6 2.07 -7.03 8.38
CA SER A 6 2.76 -7.41 7.13
C SER A 6 1.74 -7.68 6.04
N GLY A 7 1.99 -7.11 4.87
CA GLY A 7 1.11 -7.11 3.71
C GLY A 7 1.79 -6.32 2.58
N ASN A 8 1.02 -5.95 1.56
CA ASN A 8 1.51 -5.15 0.44
C ASN A 8 0.42 -4.18 -0.05
N ILE A 9 0.83 -3.00 -0.49
CA ILE A 9 -0.08 -2.04 -1.13
C ILE A 9 -0.57 -2.59 -2.48
N VAL A 10 0.35 -3.17 -3.26
CA VAL A 10 0.08 -3.87 -4.52
C VAL A 10 0.46 -5.33 -4.31
N HIS A 11 -0.45 -6.26 -4.59
CA HIS A 11 -0.19 -7.69 -4.53
C HIS A 11 -1.02 -8.44 -5.59
N ASN A 12 -0.40 -8.67 -6.75
CA ASN A 12 -1.02 -9.49 -7.79
C ASN A 12 -0.05 -10.51 -8.37
N LEU A 13 -0.01 -11.69 -7.74
CA LEU A 13 0.84 -12.80 -8.18
C LEU A 13 0.43 -13.41 -9.52
N GLN A 14 -0.83 -13.27 -9.94
CA GLN A 14 -1.28 -13.76 -11.25
C GLN A 14 -0.61 -13.00 -12.40
N LEU A 15 -0.24 -11.74 -12.16
CA LEU A 15 0.43 -10.87 -13.13
C LEU A 15 1.92 -10.67 -12.81
N PHE A 16 2.47 -11.35 -11.80
CA PHE A 16 3.86 -11.17 -11.43
C PHE A 16 4.80 -11.75 -12.48
N ASN A 17 5.75 -10.95 -12.94
CA ASN A 17 6.75 -11.35 -13.93
C ASN A 17 8.07 -11.72 -13.24
N PHE A 18 8.33 -13.03 -13.09
CA PHE A 18 9.57 -13.54 -12.50
C PHE A 18 10.84 -13.20 -13.29
N ASN A 19 10.71 -12.82 -14.57
CA ASN A 19 11.85 -12.50 -15.44
C ASN A 19 12.13 -10.99 -15.53
N SER A 20 11.32 -10.14 -14.90
CA SER A 20 11.49 -8.69 -14.93
C SER A 20 11.10 -8.04 -13.62
N ALA A 21 12.03 -7.31 -13.02
CA ALA A 21 11.76 -6.46 -11.86
C ALA A 21 11.03 -5.15 -12.22
N HIS A 22 10.92 -4.82 -13.51
CA HIS A 22 10.30 -3.56 -13.94
C HIS A 22 8.82 -3.53 -13.52
N PRO A 23 8.40 -2.50 -12.77
CA PRO A 23 7.03 -2.42 -12.30
C PRO A 23 6.06 -2.14 -13.44
N TYR A 24 4.83 -2.61 -13.30
CA TYR A 24 3.76 -2.15 -14.18
C TYR A 24 3.38 -0.71 -13.83
N GLU A 25 3.09 0.12 -14.82
CA GLU A 25 2.68 1.52 -14.57
C GLU A 25 1.45 1.63 -13.66
N TRP A 26 0.47 0.71 -13.80
CA TRP A 26 -0.72 0.69 -12.94
C TRP A 26 -0.38 0.36 -11.48
N ALA A 27 0.67 -0.43 -11.24
CA ALA A 27 1.12 -0.78 -9.90
C ALA A 27 1.81 0.41 -9.25
N GLU A 28 2.65 1.14 -9.98
CA GLU A 28 3.26 2.38 -9.48
C GLU A 28 2.21 3.45 -9.18
N ARG A 29 1.29 3.71 -10.13
CA ARG A 29 0.21 4.70 -9.92
C ARG A 29 -0.65 4.39 -8.70
N PHE A 30 -1.03 3.13 -8.50
CA PHE A 30 -1.80 2.74 -7.32
C PHE A 30 -0.98 2.90 -6.04
N ASN A 31 0.28 2.44 -6.05
CA ASN A 31 1.18 2.57 -4.91
C ASN A 31 1.36 4.04 -4.50
N ASP A 32 1.61 4.92 -5.45
CA ASP A 32 1.77 6.35 -5.24
C ASP A 32 0.49 7.00 -4.69
N LYS A 33 -0.68 6.61 -5.23
CA LYS A 33 -1.96 7.12 -4.73
C LYS A 33 -2.23 6.71 -3.28
N VAL A 34 -1.90 5.46 -2.92
CA VAL A 34 -2.03 4.99 -1.54
C VAL A 34 -1.05 5.72 -0.62
N LYS A 35 0.20 5.91 -1.03
CA LYS A 35 1.18 6.69 -0.25
C LYS A 35 0.71 8.14 -0.03
N GLU A 36 0.14 8.79 -1.04
CA GLU A 36 -0.45 10.13 -0.91
C GLU A 36 -1.54 10.15 0.17
N TYR A 37 -2.43 9.15 0.18
CA TYR A 37 -3.49 9.04 1.19
C TYR A 37 -2.95 8.70 2.59
N VAL A 38 -1.91 7.89 2.68
CA VAL A 38 -1.22 7.61 3.95
C VAL A 38 -0.63 8.90 4.53
N ILE A 39 0.15 9.64 3.73
CA ILE A 39 0.80 10.88 4.19
C ILE A 39 -0.21 11.98 4.52
N SER A 40 -1.28 12.10 3.74
CA SER A 40 -2.34 13.09 4.00
C SER A 40 -3.33 12.68 5.10
N GLY A 41 -3.21 11.47 5.67
CA GLY A 41 -4.15 10.96 6.67
C GLY A 41 -5.56 10.73 6.12
N ASN A 42 -5.72 10.53 4.81
CA ASN A 42 -7.01 10.33 4.16
C ASN A 42 -7.50 8.88 4.34
N HIS A 43 -7.85 8.52 5.57
CA HIS A 43 -8.33 7.18 5.92
C HIS A 43 -9.59 6.77 5.12
N LYS A 44 -10.47 7.72 4.80
CA LYS A 44 -11.67 7.42 4.01
C LYS A 44 -11.32 6.89 2.62
N ALA A 45 -10.35 7.52 1.94
CA ALA A 45 -9.90 7.06 0.63
C ALA A 45 -9.13 5.73 0.69
N LEU A 46 -8.38 5.48 1.77
CA LEU A 46 -7.71 4.20 1.99
C LEU A 46 -8.70 3.05 2.21
N ILE A 47 -9.77 3.29 2.99
CA ILE A 47 -10.83 2.29 3.22
C ILE A 47 -11.63 2.06 1.93
N HIS A 48 -11.94 3.13 1.20
CA HIS A 48 -12.67 3.09 -0.06
C HIS A 48 -11.73 3.27 -1.25
N TYR A 49 -10.75 2.37 -1.40
CA TYR A 49 -9.76 2.44 -2.49
C TYR A 49 -10.31 2.03 -3.86
N LYS A 50 -11.41 1.26 -3.90
CA LYS A 50 -12.03 0.75 -5.15
C LYS A 50 -12.35 1.80 -6.22
N PRO A 51 -12.78 3.04 -5.90
CA PRO A 51 -13.01 4.11 -6.88
C PRO A 51 -11.75 4.59 -7.62
N ILE A 52 -10.53 4.20 -7.21
CA ILE A 52 -9.31 4.40 -8.02
C ILE A 52 -9.41 3.61 -9.34
N GLY A 53 -10.33 2.64 -9.43
CA GLY A 53 -10.72 2.00 -10.69
C GLY A 53 -9.84 0.80 -11.04
N GLN A 54 -9.43 0.71 -12.30
CA GLN A 54 -8.72 -0.46 -12.81
C GLN A 54 -7.39 -0.70 -12.08
N ASP A 55 -6.67 0.37 -11.74
CA ASP A 55 -5.40 0.27 -11.00
C ASP A 55 -5.60 -0.38 -9.62
N ALA A 56 -6.73 -0.11 -8.95
CA ALA A 56 -7.10 -0.78 -7.70
C ALA A 56 -7.48 -2.25 -7.90
N ALA A 57 -8.29 -2.54 -8.92
CA ALA A 57 -8.73 -3.89 -9.22
C ALA A 57 -7.55 -4.82 -9.57
N LEU A 58 -6.53 -4.28 -10.25
CA LEU A 58 -5.29 -5.00 -10.57
C LEU A 58 -4.36 -5.10 -9.36
N SER A 59 -4.26 -4.05 -8.53
CA SER A 59 -3.34 -4.01 -7.39
C SER A 59 -3.82 -4.82 -6.19
N VAL A 60 -5.13 -4.88 -5.97
CA VAL A 60 -5.75 -5.56 -4.82
C VAL A 60 -6.87 -6.47 -5.32
N PRO A 61 -6.56 -7.61 -5.97
CA PRO A 61 -7.58 -8.54 -6.47
C PRO A 61 -8.46 -9.08 -5.34
N ILE A 62 -7.84 -9.34 -4.18
CA ILE A 62 -8.50 -9.72 -2.93
C ILE A 62 -7.79 -8.92 -1.81
N PRO A 63 -8.53 -8.41 -0.79
CA PRO A 63 -7.99 -7.39 0.11
C PRO A 63 -7.01 -7.89 1.19
N GLU A 64 -6.76 -9.19 1.36
CA GLU A 64 -6.03 -9.75 2.50
C GLU A 64 -4.62 -9.18 2.69
N HIS A 65 -3.91 -8.85 1.60
CA HIS A 65 -2.59 -8.24 1.69
C HIS A 65 -2.63 -6.72 1.91
N TYR A 66 -3.75 -6.07 1.58
CA TYR A 66 -3.93 -4.63 1.75
C TYR A 66 -4.45 -4.25 3.15
N LEU A 67 -5.33 -5.06 3.73
CA LEU A 67 -5.92 -4.81 5.04
C LEU A 67 -4.90 -4.55 6.17
N PRO A 68 -3.74 -5.25 6.25
CA PRO A 68 -2.73 -5.00 7.28
C PRO A 68 -2.30 -3.54 7.38
N LEU A 69 -2.18 -2.82 6.25
CA LEU A 69 -1.89 -1.39 6.24
C LEU A 69 -2.97 -0.58 6.98
N LEU A 70 -4.24 -0.90 6.76
CA LEU A 70 -5.36 -0.22 7.43
C LEU A 70 -5.36 -0.47 8.94
N TYR A 71 -5.03 -1.69 9.37
CA TYR A 71 -4.89 -2.00 10.81
C TYR A 71 -3.77 -1.20 11.46
N ALA A 72 -2.61 -1.08 10.81
CA ALA A 72 -1.53 -0.26 11.32
C ALA A 72 -1.93 1.22 11.42
N LEU A 73 -2.55 1.76 10.38
CA LEU A 73 -2.98 3.17 10.36
C LEU A 73 -4.10 3.47 11.37
N ALA A 74 -4.95 2.50 11.68
CA ALA A 74 -5.99 2.66 12.71
C ALA A 74 -5.41 2.88 14.13
N LEU A 75 -4.14 2.56 14.35
CA LEU A 75 -3.44 2.75 15.61
C LEU A 75 -2.74 4.10 15.73
N LYS A 76 -2.71 4.90 14.65
CA LYS A 76 -2.06 6.21 14.62
C LYS A 76 -2.76 7.19 15.56
N GLU A 77 -2.00 7.81 16.46
CA GLU A 77 -2.45 8.94 17.27
C GLU A 77 -2.25 10.30 16.54
N PRO A 78 -2.93 11.38 16.97
CA PRO A 78 -2.81 12.69 16.32
C PRO A 78 -1.36 13.19 16.20
N GLU A 79 -0.54 12.99 17.24
CA GLU A 79 0.84 13.45 17.31
C GLU A 79 1.84 12.54 16.57
N ASP A 80 1.41 11.33 16.19
CA ASP A 80 2.27 10.38 15.48
C ASP A 80 2.62 10.90 14.08
N LYS A 81 3.91 10.86 13.77
CA LYS A 81 4.42 11.10 12.42
C LYS A 81 4.45 9.81 11.63
N ILE A 82 4.22 9.92 10.32
CA ILE A 82 4.35 8.81 9.38
C ILE A 82 5.64 9.00 8.58
N SER A 83 6.42 7.93 8.44
CA SER A 83 7.51 7.86 7.47
C SER A 83 7.36 6.63 6.58
N LEU A 84 7.73 6.80 5.31
CA LEU A 84 7.74 5.74 4.31
C LEU A 84 9.18 5.33 4.04
N PHE A 85 9.42 4.03 3.92
CA PHE A 85 10.72 3.48 3.58
C PHE A 85 10.55 2.20 2.76
N ASN A 86 11.62 1.72 2.14
CA ASN A 86 11.57 0.57 1.23
C ASN A 86 10.52 0.74 0.11
N ASP A 87 10.31 1.99 -0.33
CA ASP A 87 9.31 2.37 -1.32
C ASP A 87 9.76 1.94 -2.72
N MET A 88 9.36 0.74 -3.09
CA MET A 88 9.68 0.11 -4.37
C MET A 88 8.52 -0.77 -4.81
N VAL A 89 8.25 -0.78 -6.10
CA VAL A 89 7.37 -1.76 -6.74
C VAL A 89 8.23 -2.67 -7.62
N ILE A 90 8.07 -3.98 -7.46
CA ILE A 90 8.75 -5.00 -8.27
C ILE A 90 7.67 -5.75 -9.05
N SER A 91 7.67 -5.60 -10.37
CA SER A 91 6.61 -6.11 -11.24
C SER A 91 5.21 -5.68 -10.76
N SER A 92 4.47 -6.56 -10.09
CA SER A 92 3.12 -6.34 -9.55
C SER A 92 3.04 -6.45 -8.02
N ILE A 93 4.15 -6.23 -7.30
CA ILE A 93 4.22 -6.26 -5.84
C ILE A 93 4.85 -4.98 -5.31
N SER A 94 4.20 -4.31 -4.35
CA SER A 94 4.78 -3.19 -3.62
C SER A 94 5.49 -3.67 -2.36
N MET A 95 6.71 -3.20 -2.15
CA MET A 95 7.53 -3.44 -0.96
C MET A 95 7.53 -2.26 0.02
N THR A 96 6.73 -1.24 -0.27
CA THR A 96 6.60 -0.02 0.53
C THR A 96 6.25 -0.35 1.97
N SER A 97 7.03 0.20 2.90
CA SER A 97 6.87 0.02 4.33
C SER A 97 6.56 1.36 5.01
N VAL A 98 5.76 1.30 6.08
CA VAL A 98 5.27 2.47 6.81
C VAL A 98 5.70 2.37 8.27
N ILE A 99 6.27 3.43 8.83
CA ILE A 99 6.51 3.60 10.27
C ILE A 99 5.57 4.70 10.78
N ILE A 100 4.98 4.48 11.95
CA ILE A 100 4.06 5.38 12.62
C ILE A 100 4.62 5.67 14.02
N GLY A 101 4.65 6.94 14.43
CA GLY A 101 5.11 7.37 15.75
C GLY A 101 6.61 7.60 15.86
N GLN A 102 7.26 8.03 14.78
CA GLN A 102 8.69 8.39 14.77
C GLN A 102 8.96 9.82 15.28
#